data_AF-A0A9D0IDA6-F1
#
_entry.id   AF-A0A9D0IDA6-F1
#
_cell.length_a   1.000
_cell.length_b   1.000
_cell.length_c   1.000
_cell.angle_alpha   90.00
_cell.angle_beta   90.00
_cell.angle_gamma   90.00
#
_symmetry.space_group_name_H-M   'P 1'
#
loop_
_entity.id
_entity.type
_entity.pdbx_description
1 polymer ?
#
loop_
_entity_poly.entity_id
_entity_poly.type
_entity_poly.pdbx_seq_one_letter_code
_entity_poly.pdbx_strand_id
1 'polypeptide(L)'
;MSHEDFRRWVRQSFDEAGARLVLAAHDCACERLGDAADDHLHPAEILLHQRADPVVVTAALLTPLRRLGCLGADEARTLFGDEPARLSEKVLPRPDERPSLDAISDDLRAVVLSLGLRLAELERLAALNGANYQDIELHANKKLAQETLRLYVPLADRLGMGDMRIRLEDAGFHVLDPETYRELAQRLSPIQAADNVCLELLKGGVQRLLAEHGIQAQVAGRTKGLYSVYRKMTRLQCPPEEVLDRVGLRIIVPSVEECYATLGLLHTHFRPIPGTFDDYIALPKGNGYRSLHTCVYPVPDISHKPVEFQIRTAEMHREAEFGVAAHWRYKSAEEAQAVGDRQLRWLRRLLARRKQAATPDEFIAHLHRQIFDDRLVVFDEGADGRPVRLPAGATVQDFLDHLAPNGQEVSVLVNGTPRPADYPLQDGDYLRLEYAR
;
A
#
# COMPACT_ATOMS: atom_id res chain seq x y z
N MET A 1 -4.03 -23.01 -0.48
CA MET A 1 -5.09 -23.50 -1.40
C MET A 1 -4.70 -24.89 -1.90
N SER A 2 -5.53 -25.68 -2.59
CA SER A 2 -5.09 -26.99 -3.11
C SER A 2 -4.09 -26.82 -4.27
N HIS A 3 -3.16 -27.76 -4.45
CA HIS A 3 -2.22 -27.74 -5.58
C HIS A 3 -2.94 -27.71 -6.94
N GLU A 4 -4.08 -28.39 -7.07
CA GLU A 4 -4.84 -28.39 -8.33
C GLU A 4 -5.42 -27.00 -8.63
N ASP A 5 -5.97 -26.34 -7.61
CA ASP A 5 -6.49 -24.98 -7.73
C ASP A 5 -5.37 -23.97 -8.04
N PHE A 6 -4.19 -24.13 -7.42
CA PHE A 6 -3.01 -23.33 -7.75
C PHE A 6 -2.65 -23.47 -9.22
N ARG A 7 -2.53 -24.72 -9.72
CA ARG A 7 -2.22 -24.98 -11.14
C ARG A 7 -3.26 -24.37 -12.07
N ARG A 8 -4.55 -24.45 -11.72
CA ARG A 8 -5.64 -23.86 -12.51
C ARG A 8 -5.51 -22.34 -12.55
N TRP A 9 -5.25 -21.71 -11.40
CA TRP A 9 -5.11 -20.26 -11.31
C TRP A 9 -3.87 -19.73 -12.05
N VAL A 10 -2.76 -20.46 -12.03
CA VAL A 10 -1.55 -20.14 -12.81
C VAL A 10 -1.85 -20.13 -14.31
N ARG A 11 -2.52 -21.18 -14.82
CA ARG A 11 -2.91 -21.27 -16.25
C ARG A 11 -3.87 -20.17 -16.70
N GLN A 12 -4.72 -19.69 -15.80
CA GLN A 12 -5.63 -18.56 -16.07
C GLN A 12 -4.93 -17.20 -15.96
N SER A 13 -3.78 -17.14 -15.27
CA SER A 13 -3.10 -15.89 -14.96
C SER A 13 -2.03 -15.51 -15.97
N PHE A 14 -1.34 -16.48 -16.56
CA PHE A 14 -0.19 -16.23 -17.43
C PHE A 14 -0.40 -16.78 -18.83
N ASP A 15 0.42 -16.30 -19.76
CA ASP A 15 0.60 -16.94 -21.05
C ASP A 15 1.23 -18.33 -20.91
N GLU A 16 1.33 -19.07 -22.01
CA GLU A 16 1.81 -20.45 -21.98
C GLU A 16 3.24 -20.56 -21.41
N ALA A 17 4.12 -19.63 -21.78
CA ALA A 17 5.51 -19.62 -21.32
C ALA A 17 5.61 -19.32 -19.82
N GLY A 18 4.92 -18.29 -19.33
CA GLY A 18 4.89 -17.92 -17.92
C GLY A 18 4.23 -19.01 -17.05
N ALA A 19 3.13 -19.58 -17.52
CA ALA A 19 2.47 -20.68 -16.82
C ALA A 19 3.40 -21.91 -16.72
N ARG A 20 4.09 -22.27 -17.81
CA ARG A 20 5.04 -23.39 -17.82
C ARG A 20 6.18 -23.19 -16.82
N LEU A 21 6.73 -21.97 -16.76
CA LEU A 21 7.80 -21.61 -15.82
C LEU A 21 7.36 -21.79 -14.36
N VAL A 22 6.23 -21.20 -13.99
CA VAL A 22 5.71 -21.26 -12.60
C VAL A 22 5.34 -22.69 -12.22
N LEU A 23 4.71 -23.44 -13.13
CA LEU A 23 4.35 -24.84 -12.89
C LEU A 23 5.57 -25.75 -12.73
N ALA A 24 6.63 -25.54 -13.52
CA ALA A 24 7.87 -26.31 -13.37
C ALA A 24 8.53 -26.06 -11.99
N ALA A 25 8.55 -24.81 -11.53
CA ALA A 25 9.09 -24.48 -10.22
C ALA A 25 8.22 -25.03 -9.07
N HIS A 26 6.90 -25.00 -9.24
CA HIS A 26 5.97 -25.62 -8.31
C HIS A 26 6.21 -27.14 -8.19
N ASP A 27 6.40 -27.82 -9.32
CA ASP A 27 6.61 -29.27 -9.34
C ASP A 27 7.96 -29.65 -8.69
N CYS A 28 9.01 -28.87 -8.96
CA CYS A 28 10.29 -28.98 -8.29
C CYS A 28 10.17 -28.75 -6.76
N ALA A 29 9.38 -27.77 -6.33
CA ALA A 29 9.13 -27.51 -4.92
C ALA A 29 8.42 -28.69 -4.24
N CYS A 30 7.37 -29.23 -4.87
CA CYS A 30 6.65 -30.41 -4.37
C CYS A 30 7.58 -31.63 -4.25
N GLU A 31 8.41 -31.88 -5.27
CA GLU A 31 9.33 -33.01 -5.29
C GLU A 31 10.40 -32.92 -4.20
N ARG A 32 10.98 -31.73 -3.98
CA ARG A 32 12.12 -31.56 -3.07
C ARG A 32 11.74 -31.31 -1.61
N LEU A 33 10.55 -30.76 -1.35
CA LEU A 33 10.09 -30.41 0.00
C LEU A 33 9.11 -31.43 0.59
N GLY A 34 8.51 -32.29 -0.25
CA GLY A 34 7.51 -33.27 0.20
C GLY A 34 6.37 -32.61 0.96
N ASP A 35 6.07 -33.09 2.16
CA ASP A 35 4.97 -32.59 3.00
C ASP A 35 5.15 -31.11 3.44
N ALA A 36 6.36 -30.56 3.39
CA ALA A 36 6.60 -29.14 3.69
C ALA A 36 6.26 -28.21 2.51
N ALA A 37 5.90 -28.75 1.33
CA ALA A 37 5.60 -27.96 0.14
C ALA A 37 4.40 -27.02 0.33
N ASP A 38 3.40 -27.42 1.13
CA ASP A 38 2.20 -26.62 1.39
C ASP A 38 2.52 -25.28 2.07
N ASP A 39 3.39 -25.29 3.08
CA ASP A 39 3.85 -24.08 3.79
C ASP A 39 4.66 -23.15 2.88
N HIS A 40 5.28 -23.71 1.84
CA HIS A 40 6.13 -23.01 0.89
C HIS A 40 5.39 -22.53 -0.37
N LEU A 41 4.12 -22.95 -0.55
CA LEU A 41 3.25 -22.46 -1.60
C LEU A 41 2.67 -21.08 -1.28
N HIS A 42 2.41 -20.81 0.00
CA HIS A 42 1.72 -19.60 0.47
C HIS A 42 2.31 -18.27 -0.06
N PRO A 43 3.65 -18.03 -0.06
CA PRO A 43 4.20 -16.81 -0.65
C PRO A 43 3.88 -16.65 -2.15
N ALA A 44 3.85 -17.76 -2.90
CA ALA A 44 3.50 -17.75 -4.32
C ALA A 44 2.01 -17.46 -4.52
N GLU A 45 1.13 -17.98 -3.66
CA GLU A 45 -0.31 -17.65 -3.66
C GLU A 45 -0.54 -16.16 -3.43
N ILE A 46 0.16 -15.57 -2.43
CA ILE A 46 0.11 -14.14 -2.16
C ILE A 46 0.52 -13.34 -3.39
N LEU A 47 1.64 -13.68 -4.02
CA LEU A 47 2.15 -12.93 -5.17
C LEU A 47 1.27 -13.10 -6.42
N LEU A 48 0.66 -14.27 -6.59
CA LEU A 48 -0.33 -14.51 -7.64
C LEU A 48 -1.60 -13.67 -7.41
N HIS A 49 -2.06 -13.53 -6.16
CA HIS A 49 -3.13 -12.62 -5.77
C HIS A 49 -2.79 -11.17 -6.09
N GLN A 50 -1.55 -10.76 -5.79
CA GLN A 50 -1.04 -9.42 -6.12
C GLN A 50 -0.80 -9.19 -7.60
N ARG A 51 -1.13 -10.17 -8.46
CA ARG A 51 -0.95 -10.09 -9.91
C ARG A 51 0.50 -9.89 -10.32
N ALA A 52 1.46 -10.39 -9.53
CA ALA A 52 2.88 -10.35 -9.87
C ALA A 52 3.16 -11.12 -11.18
N ASP A 53 4.28 -10.77 -11.83
CA ASP A 53 4.73 -11.43 -13.05
C ASP A 53 5.25 -12.87 -12.75
N PRO A 54 5.30 -13.76 -13.76
CA PRO A 54 5.64 -15.16 -13.53
C PRO A 54 7.07 -15.36 -13.01
N VAL A 55 8.00 -14.44 -13.28
CA VAL A 55 9.38 -14.51 -12.78
C VAL A 55 9.41 -14.28 -11.26
N VAL A 56 8.62 -13.32 -10.76
CA VAL A 56 8.48 -13.07 -9.31
C VAL A 56 7.82 -14.25 -8.59
N VAL A 57 6.73 -14.81 -9.14
CA VAL A 57 6.04 -15.96 -8.54
C VAL A 57 6.96 -17.19 -8.53
N THR A 58 7.72 -17.40 -9.61
CA THR A 58 8.73 -18.47 -9.69
C THR A 58 9.80 -18.28 -8.63
N ALA A 59 10.38 -17.08 -8.51
CA ALA A 59 11.40 -16.79 -7.49
C ALA A 59 10.89 -17.04 -6.05
N ALA A 60 9.61 -16.81 -5.79
CA ALA A 60 8.99 -17.13 -4.50
C ALA A 60 9.00 -18.64 -4.18
N LEU A 61 8.72 -19.48 -5.17
CA LEU A 61 8.79 -20.95 -5.04
C LEU A 61 10.23 -21.45 -4.89
N LEU A 62 11.19 -20.79 -5.55
CA LEU A 62 12.61 -21.16 -5.45
C LEU A 62 13.24 -20.74 -4.12
N THR A 63 12.76 -19.65 -3.49
CA THR A 63 13.41 -19.07 -2.31
C THR A 63 13.50 -20.05 -1.13
N PRO A 64 12.43 -20.78 -0.73
CA PRO A 64 12.52 -21.80 0.31
C PRO A 64 13.50 -22.93 -0.02
N LEU A 65 13.45 -23.45 -1.26
CA LEU A 65 14.35 -24.51 -1.74
C LEU A 65 15.82 -24.10 -1.59
N ARG A 66 16.13 -22.85 -1.94
CA ARG A 66 17.49 -22.32 -1.83
C ARG A 66 17.90 -22.07 -0.39
N ARG A 67 16.98 -21.55 0.44
CA ARG A 67 17.22 -21.32 1.88
C ARG A 67 17.54 -22.63 2.61
N LEU A 68 16.88 -23.72 2.24
CA LEU A 68 17.07 -25.05 2.83
C LEU A 68 18.23 -25.83 2.21
N GLY A 69 18.92 -25.28 1.20
CA GLY A 69 20.01 -25.96 0.50
C GLY A 69 19.55 -27.09 -0.43
N CYS A 70 18.24 -27.22 -0.69
CA CYS A 70 17.67 -28.22 -1.58
C CYS A 70 17.88 -27.88 -3.06
N LEU A 71 18.22 -26.62 -3.40
CA LEU A 71 18.44 -26.15 -4.77
C LEU A 71 19.65 -25.22 -4.84
N GLY A 72 20.65 -25.57 -5.65
CA GLY A 72 21.84 -24.76 -5.87
C GLY A 72 21.60 -23.55 -6.78
N ALA A 73 22.48 -22.53 -6.71
CA ALA A 73 22.36 -21.33 -7.53
C ALA A 73 22.48 -21.61 -9.04
N ASP A 74 23.48 -22.38 -9.45
CA ASP A 74 23.72 -22.74 -10.86
C ASP A 74 22.63 -23.66 -11.41
N GLU A 75 22.13 -24.56 -10.56
CA GLU A 75 21.00 -25.43 -10.89
C GLU A 75 19.73 -24.61 -11.10
N ALA A 76 19.43 -23.65 -10.22
CA ALA A 76 18.29 -22.75 -10.39
C ALA A 76 18.37 -21.94 -11.69
N ARG A 77 19.56 -21.43 -12.06
CA ARG A 77 19.77 -20.72 -13.34
C ARG A 77 19.53 -21.63 -14.54
N THR A 78 19.98 -22.88 -14.46
CA THR A 78 19.86 -23.85 -15.55
C THR A 78 18.42 -24.28 -15.76
N LEU A 79 17.68 -24.55 -14.67
CA LEU A 79 16.32 -25.08 -14.74
C LEU A 79 15.26 -24.00 -14.99
N PHE A 80 15.44 -22.80 -14.42
CA PHE A 80 14.39 -21.76 -14.40
C PHE A 80 14.82 -20.43 -15.01
N GLY A 81 16.06 -20.33 -15.49
CA GLY A 81 16.62 -19.12 -16.10
C GLY A 81 17.28 -18.18 -15.10
N ASP A 82 17.98 -17.18 -15.65
CA ASP A 82 18.79 -16.26 -14.86
C ASP A 82 17.97 -15.35 -13.94
N GLU A 83 16.86 -14.81 -14.44
CA GLU A 83 16.07 -13.81 -13.69
C GLU A 83 15.44 -14.38 -12.41
N PRO A 84 14.68 -15.50 -12.42
CA PRO A 84 14.10 -16.03 -11.18
C PRO A 84 15.17 -16.48 -10.18
N ALA A 85 16.26 -17.06 -10.67
CA ALA A 85 17.39 -17.48 -9.84
C ALA A 85 18.07 -16.28 -9.16
N ARG A 86 18.33 -15.20 -9.91
CA ARG A 86 18.92 -13.97 -9.36
C ARG A 86 17.98 -13.27 -8.38
N LEU A 87 16.68 -13.22 -8.66
CA LEU A 87 15.70 -12.62 -7.74
C LEU A 87 15.62 -13.39 -6.41
N SER A 88 15.53 -14.72 -6.47
CA SER A 88 15.53 -15.54 -5.25
C SER A 88 16.82 -15.34 -4.45
N GLU A 89 17.95 -15.10 -5.10
CA GLU A 89 19.24 -14.83 -4.43
C GLU A 89 19.22 -13.52 -3.64
N LYS A 90 18.66 -12.46 -4.25
CA LYS A 90 18.64 -11.11 -3.67
C LYS A 90 17.87 -11.04 -2.36
N VAL A 91 16.90 -11.94 -2.14
CA VAL A 91 16.01 -11.94 -0.98
C VAL A 91 16.38 -12.99 0.07
N LEU A 92 17.45 -13.77 -0.16
CA LEU A 92 17.98 -14.66 0.86
C LEU A 92 18.66 -13.82 1.96
N PRO A 93 18.45 -14.16 3.24
CA PRO A 93 19.10 -13.46 4.33
C PRO A 93 20.61 -13.59 4.19
N ARG A 94 21.31 -12.45 4.18
CA ARG A 94 22.77 -12.42 4.10
C ARG A 94 23.35 -12.57 5.50
N PRO A 95 24.39 -13.40 5.70
CA PRO A 95 24.97 -13.65 7.03
C PRO A 95 25.53 -12.39 7.70
N ASP A 96 25.94 -11.39 6.91
CA ASP A 96 26.55 -10.14 7.39
C ASP A 96 25.60 -8.92 7.38
N GLU A 97 24.35 -9.05 6.89
CA GLU A 97 23.39 -7.94 6.86
C GLU A 97 22.29 -8.10 7.93
N ARG A 98 21.80 -6.96 8.42
CA ARG A 98 20.59 -6.98 9.26
C ARG A 98 19.39 -7.34 8.37
N PRO A 99 18.56 -8.35 8.75
CA PRO A 99 17.44 -8.86 7.94
C PRO A 99 16.42 -7.80 7.47
N SER A 100 16.40 -6.65 8.13
CA SER A 100 15.50 -5.54 7.80
C SER A 100 15.77 -4.94 6.43
N LEU A 101 17.02 -4.81 6.01
CA LEU A 101 17.34 -3.99 4.85
C LEU A 101 17.47 -4.78 3.54
N ASP A 102 17.37 -6.11 3.59
CA ASP A 102 17.42 -7.01 2.43
C ASP A 102 16.25 -6.77 1.46
N ALA A 103 15.11 -6.27 1.99
CA ALA A 103 13.95 -5.92 1.19
C ALA A 103 14.16 -4.68 0.30
N ILE A 104 15.20 -3.87 0.54
CA ILE A 104 15.46 -2.68 -0.25
C ILE A 104 16.44 -3.04 -1.36
N SER A 105 15.91 -3.13 -2.57
CA SER A 105 16.66 -3.43 -3.77
C SER A 105 16.55 -2.31 -4.79
N ASP A 106 17.51 -2.24 -5.70
CA ASP A 106 17.43 -1.44 -6.93
C ASP A 106 16.58 -2.14 -8.01
N ASP A 107 15.85 -3.17 -7.60
CA ASP A 107 15.01 -4.02 -8.41
C ASP A 107 13.65 -4.16 -7.73
N LEU A 108 12.63 -3.63 -8.38
CA LEU A 108 11.29 -3.57 -7.84
C LEU A 108 10.67 -4.95 -7.67
N ARG A 109 11.02 -5.90 -8.54
CA ARG A 109 10.57 -7.30 -8.44
C ARG A 109 11.10 -7.95 -7.17
N ALA A 110 12.34 -7.65 -6.79
CA ALA A 110 12.92 -8.13 -5.53
C ALA A 110 12.20 -7.54 -4.31
N VAL A 111 11.84 -6.25 -4.32
CA VAL A 111 11.07 -5.64 -3.23
C VAL A 111 9.69 -6.31 -3.10
N VAL A 112 8.97 -6.49 -4.21
CA VAL A 112 7.66 -7.15 -4.21
C VAL A 112 7.76 -8.60 -3.71
N LEU A 113 8.79 -9.34 -4.14
CA LEU A 113 9.09 -10.68 -3.63
C LEU A 113 9.33 -10.68 -2.11
N SER A 114 10.14 -9.74 -1.59
CA SER A 114 10.38 -9.60 -0.15
C SER A 114 9.12 -9.27 0.64
N LEU A 115 8.22 -8.42 0.12
CA LEU A 115 6.94 -8.13 0.75
C LEU A 115 6.07 -9.39 0.85
N GLY A 116 5.97 -10.17 -0.22
CA GLY A 116 5.19 -11.42 -0.26
C GLY A 116 5.73 -12.48 0.70
N LEU A 117 7.05 -12.68 0.71
CA LEU A 117 7.72 -13.59 1.65
C LEU A 117 7.53 -13.17 3.11
N ARG A 118 7.62 -11.86 3.40
CA ARG A 118 7.43 -11.33 4.75
C ARG A 118 6.00 -11.52 5.24
N LEU A 119 5.02 -11.27 4.36
CA LEU A 119 3.62 -11.46 4.69
C LEU A 119 3.30 -12.93 4.98
N ALA A 120 3.79 -13.84 4.14
CA ALA A 120 3.60 -15.26 4.34
C ALA A 120 4.12 -15.72 5.71
N GLU A 121 5.32 -15.25 6.09
CA GLU A 121 5.91 -15.58 7.39
C GLU A 121 5.09 -15.03 8.55
N LEU A 122 4.60 -13.79 8.47
CA LEU A 122 3.75 -13.21 9.51
C LEU A 122 2.40 -13.91 9.64
N GLU A 123 1.75 -14.26 8.53
CA GLU A 123 0.48 -14.97 8.55
C GLU A 123 0.64 -16.37 9.15
N ARG A 124 1.76 -17.06 8.86
CA ARG A 124 2.12 -18.33 9.49
C ARG A 124 2.33 -18.18 11.00
N LEU A 125 3.09 -17.17 11.43
CA LEU A 125 3.33 -16.91 12.85
C LEU A 125 2.04 -16.54 13.60
N ALA A 126 1.17 -15.75 12.97
CA ALA A 126 -0.13 -15.36 13.51
C ALA A 126 -1.06 -16.57 13.68
N ALA A 127 -1.07 -17.52 12.74
CA ALA A 127 -1.88 -18.73 12.81
C ALA A 127 -1.49 -19.64 14.00
N LEU A 128 -0.22 -19.59 14.43
CA LEU A 128 0.30 -20.37 15.55
C LEU A 128 -0.10 -19.81 16.94
N ASN A 129 -0.84 -18.69 17.00
CA ASN A 129 -1.49 -18.11 18.19
C ASN A 129 -0.61 -17.91 19.44
N GLY A 130 0.71 -17.86 19.30
CA GLY A 130 1.63 -17.55 20.41
C GLY A 130 1.75 -18.62 21.50
N ALA A 131 0.87 -19.62 21.54
CA ALA A 131 0.65 -20.48 22.70
C ALA A 131 1.77 -21.50 22.98
N ASN A 132 2.69 -21.71 22.03
CA ASN A 132 3.72 -22.75 22.09
C ASN A 132 5.15 -22.26 21.80
N TYR A 133 5.41 -20.95 21.77
CA TYR A 133 6.76 -20.44 21.51
C TYR A 133 7.60 -20.38 22.78
N GLN A 134 8.89 -20.66 22.65
CA GLN A 134 9.87 -20.34 23.69
C GLN A 134 10.09 -18.81 23.76
N ASP A 135 10.54 -18.28 24.90
CA ASP A 135 10.75 -16.83 25.11
C ASP A 135 11.65 -16.19 24.04
N ILE A 136 12.68 -16.92 23.59
CA ILE A 136 13.61 -16.46 22.55
C ILE A 136 12.90 -16.32 21.20
N GLU A 137 12.06 -17.30 20.83
CA GLU A 137 11.28 -17.28 19.60
C GLU A 137 10.24 -16.15 19.64
N LEU A 138 9.60 -15.94 20.79
CA LEU A 138 8.65 -14.85 20.97
C LEU A 138 9.33 -13.48 20.77
N HIS A 139 10.54 -13.29 21.31
CA HIS A 139 11.30 -12.05 21.11
C HIS A 139 11.67 -11.85 19.63
N ALA A 140 12.13 -12.90 18.95
CA ALA A 140 12.45 -12.84 17.52
C ALA A 140 11.20 -12.51 16.67
N ASN A 141 10.07 -13.13 16.96
CA ASN A 141 8.79 -12.89 16.28
C ASN A 141 8.29 -11.46 16.47
N LYS A 142 8.36 -10.91 17.69
CA LYS A 142 8.03 -9.51 17.97
C LYS A 142 8.93 -8.55 17.21
N LYS A 143 10.24 -8.84 17.15
CA LYS A 143 11.20 -8.02 16.39
C LYS A 143 10.87 -8.03 14.89
N LEU A 144 10.52 -9.19 14.33
CA LEU A 144 10.10 -9.35 12.94
C LEU A 144 8.82 -8.55 12.65
N ALA A 145 7.84 -8.58 13.54
CA ALA A 145 6.61 -7.80 13.43
C ALA A 145 6.86 -6.29 13.50
N GLN A 146 7.68 -5.83 14.46
CA GLN A 146 8.08 -4.43 14.58
C GLN A 146 8.79 -3.93 13.31
N GLU A 147 9.73 -4.73 12.79
CA GLU A 147 10.42 -4.45 11.54
C GLU A 147 9.45 -4.34 10.37
N THR A 148 8.47 -5.25 10.29
CA THR A 148 7.45 -5.23 9.23
C THR A 148 6.65 -3.93 9.26
N LEU A 149 6.12 -3.56 10.43
CA LEU A 149 5.33 -2.33 10.59
C LEU A 149 6.17 -1.07 10.32
N ARG A 150 7.45 -1.09 10.68
CA ARG A 150 8.36 0.05 10.50
C ARG A 150 8.97 0.16 9.10
N LEU A 151 9.02 -0.90 8.31
CA LEU A 151 9.73 -0.88 7.03
C LEU A 151 8.91 -1.45 5.87
N TYR A 152 8.39 -2.66 6.00
CA TYR A 152 7.68 -3.34 4.92
C TYR A 152 6.31 -2.69 4.63
N VAL A 153 5.58 -2.28 5.66
CA VAL A 153 4.31 -1.55 5.52
C VAL A 153 4.50 -0.21 4.78
N PRO A 154 5.43 0.68 5.19
CA PRO A 154 5.72 1.89 4.42
C PRO A 154 6.16 1.62 2.98
N LEU A 155 7.00 0.59 2.75
CA LEU A 155 7.42 0.20 1.41
C LEU A 155 6.22 -0.21 0.54
N ALA A 156 5.35 -1.07 1.05
CA ALA A 156 4.13 -1.49 0.35
C ALA A 156 3.22 -0.29 0.05
N ASP A 157 3.04 0.63 1.01
CA ASP A 157 2.26 1.86 0.80
C ASP A 157 2.83 2.72 -0.33
N ARG A 158 4.16 2.92 -0.32
CA ARG A 158 4.85 3.74 -1.32
C ARG A 158 4.76 3.17 -2.73
N LEU A 159 4.76 1.84 -2.83
CA LEU A 159 4.57 1.09 -4.08
C LEU A 159 3.12 1.02 -4.53
N GLY A 160 2.19 1.58 -3.75
CA GLY A 160 0.75 1.59 -4.05
C GLY A 160 0.08 0.23 -3.84
N MET A 161 0.75 -0.71 -3.16
CA MET A 161 0.25 -2.07 -2.93
C MET A 161 -0.68 -2.08 -1.71
N GLY A 162 -1.88 -1.53 -1.87
CA GLY A 162 -2.85 -1.33 -0.79
C GLY A 162 -3.25 -2.62 -0.07
N ASP A 163 -3.53 -3.68 -0.82
CA ASP A 163 -3.90 -5.00 -0.26
C ASP A 163 -2.74 -5.58 0.57
N MET A 164 -1.54 -5.63 -0.04
CA MET A 164 -0.32 -6.10 0.63
C MET A 164 -0.04 -5.32 1.91
N ARG A 165 -0.15 -3.98 1.86
CA ARG A 165 0.09 -3.11 3.01
C ARG A 165 -0.87 -3.44 4.16
N ILE A 166 -2.17 -3.55 3.89
CA ILE A 166 -3.19 -3.83 4.91
C ILE A 166 -2.95 -5.19 5.55
N ARG A 167 -2.64 -6.21 4.74
CA ARG A 167 -2.36 -7.56 5.25
C ARG A 167 -1.08 -7.59 6.10
N LEU A 168 -0.02 -6.89 5.69
CA LEU A 168 1.20 -6.74 6.49
C LEU A 168 0.96 -6.00 7.80
N GLU A 169 0.13 -4.95 7.78
CA GLU A 169 -0.29 -4.20 8.97
C GLU A 169 -1.02 -5.10 9.97
N ASP A 170 -2.07 -5.81 9.53
CA ASP A 170 -2.89 -6.64 10.40
C ASP A 170 -2.12 -7.87 10.91
N ALA A 171 -1.37 -8.57 10.05
CA ALA A 171 -0.55 -9.72 10.47
C ALA A 171 0.60 -9.29 11.39
N GLY A 172 1.24 -8.16 11.09
CA GLY A 172 2.27 -7.57 11.94
C GLY A 172 1.72 -7.17 13.31
N PHE A 173 0.54 -6.57 13.37
CA PHE A 173 -0.12 -6.22 14.63
C PHE A 173 -0.46 -7.46 15.45
N HIS A 174 -1.03 -8.49 14.84
CA HIS A 174 -1.37 -9.73 15.52
C HIS A 174 -0.13 -10.40 16.14
N VAL A 175 0.99 -10.48 15.41
CA VAL A 175 2.22 -11.08 15.95
C VAL A 175 2.88 -10.20 17.02
N LEU A 176 2.79 -8.87 16.89
CA LEU A 176 3.39 -7.94 17.85
C LEU A 176 2.66 -7.92 19.19
N ASP A 177 1.33 -7.84 19.15
CA ASP A 177 0.47 -7.72 20.32
C ASP A 177 -0.82 -8.55 20.15
N PRO A 178 -0.74 -9.88 20.35
CA PRO A 178 -1.85 -10.79 20.13
C PRO A 178 -2.98 -10.65 21.15
N GLU A 179 -2.70 -10.08 22.33
CA GLU A 179 -3.72 -9.82 23.36
C GLU A 179 -4.60 -8.66 22.94
N THR A 180 -4.00 -7.49 22.69
CA THR A 180 -4.75 -6.31 22.22
C THR A 180 -5.46 -6.59 20.89
N TYR A 181 -4.84 -7.35 19.98
CA TYR A 181 -5.48 -7.76 18.73
C TYR A 181 -6.77 -8.55 18.99
N ARG A 182 -6.73 -9.57 19.87
CA ARG A 182 -7.91 -10.38 20.22
C ARG A 182 -8.99 -9.58 20.92
N GLU A 183 -8.62 -8.73 21.88
CA GLU A 183 -9.57 -7.85 22.56
C GLU A 183 -10.27 -6.91 21.58
N LEU A 184 -9.51 -6.27 20.69
CA LEU A 184 -10.07 -5.37 19.68
C LEU A 184 -10.96 -6.13 18.70
N ALA A 185 -10.55 -7.32 18.25
CA ALA A 185 -11.36 -8.17 17.37
C ALA A 185 -12.68 -8.59 18.04
N GLN A 186 -12.65 -8.97 19.32
CA GLN A 186 -13.84 -9.33 20.09
C GLN A 186 -14.79 -8.13 20.27
N ARG A 187 -14.24 -6.95 20.61
CA ARG A 187 -15.05 -5.73 20.77
C ARG A 187 -15.67 -5.24 19.46
N LEU A 188 -14.95 -5.38 18.35
CA LEU A 188 -15.42 -4.94 17.04
C LEU A 188 -16.37 -5.93 16.37
N SER A 189 -16.30 -7.23 16.69
CA SER A 189 -17.12 -8.28 16.05
C SER A 189 -18.65 -8.00 16.09
N PRO A 190 -19.27 -7.67 17.24
CA PRO A 190 -20.69 -7.33 17.29
C PRO A 190 -21.04 -6.09 16.46
N ILE A 191 -20.15 -5.09 16.48
CA ILE A 191 -20.33 -3.85 15.74
C ILE A 191 -20.14 -4.08 14.23
N GLN A 192 -19.32 -5.05 13.84
CA GLN A 192 -19.11 -5.47 12.47
C GLN A 192 -20.37 -6.14 11.90
N ALA A 193 -21.06 -6.95 12.69
CA ALA A 193 -22.31 -7.57 12.27
C ALA A 193 -23.42 -6.53 12.01
N ALA A 194 -23.58 -5.55 12.92
CA ALA A 194 -24.52 -4.45 12.74
C ALA A 194 -24.16 -3.58 11.52
N ASP A 195 -22.87 -3.26 11.35
CA ASP A 195 -22.39 -2.53 10.18
C ASP A 195 -22.65 -3.26 8.88
N ASN A 196 -22.47 -4.58 8.83
CA ASN A 196 -22.68 -5.37 7.62
C ASN A 196 -24.13 -5.29 7.15
N VAL A 197 -25.09 -5.30 8.07
CA VAL A 197 -26.52 -5.09 7.75
C VAL A 197 -26.74 -3.68 7.19
N CYS A 198 -26.19 -2.66 7.84
CA CYS A 198 -26.28 -1.28 7.37
C CYS A 198 -25.63 -1.11 5.98
N LEU A 199 -24.47 -1.74 5.76
CA LEU A 199 -23.72 -1.72 4.52
C LEU A 199 -24.50 -2.35 3.38
N GLU A 200 -25.13 -3.51 3.59
CA GLU A 200 -25.92 -4.16 2.53
C GLU A 200 -27.16 -3.34 2.17
N LEU A 201 -27.82 -2.70 3.16
CA LEU A 201 -28.92 -1.77 2.90
C LEU A 201 -28.47 -0.54 2.11
N LEU A 202 -27.38 0.12 2.54
CA LEU A 202 -26.81 1.28 1.85
C LEU A 202 -26.34 0.92 0.44
N LYS A 203 -25.65 -0.23 0.29
CA LYS A 203 -25.18 -0.75 -1.00
C LYS A 203 -26.35 -0.99 -1.93
N GLY A 204 -27.42 -1.66 -1.49
CA GLY A 204 -28.61 -1.87 -2.31
C GLY A 204 -29.31 -0.55 -2.70
N GLY A 205 -29.37 0.41 -1.77
CA GLY A 205 -29.90 1.76 -2.04
C GLY A 205 -29.08 2.51 -3.09
N VAL A 206 -27.76 2.58 -2.91
CA VAL A 206 -26.83 3.25 -3.82
C VAL A 206 -26.80 2.58 -5.19
N GLN A 207 -26.84 1.24 -5.25
CA GLN A 207 -26.90 0.51 -6.52
C GLN A 207 -28.16 0.85 -7.31
N ARG A 208 -29.33 0.89 -6.66
CA ARG A 208 -30.58 1.31 -7.31
C ARG A 208 -30.53 2.76 -7.77
N LEU A 209 -30.06 3.65 -6.91
CA LEU A 209 -29.91 5.07 -7.22
C LEU A 209 -29.05 5.29 -8.47
N LEU A 210 -27.91 4.61 -8.56
CA LEU A 210 -27.01 4.70 -9.72
C LEU A 210 -27.65 4.12 -10.99
N ALA A 211 -28.31 2.97 -10.87
CA ALA A 211 -29.00 2.33 -11.99
C ALA A 211 -30.15 3.18 -12.56
N GLU A 212 -30.95 3.82 -11.69
CA GLU A 212 -32.05 4.73 -12.09
C GLU A 212 -31.54 5.94 -12.89
N HIS A 213 -30.29 6.36 -12.66
CA HIS A 213 -29.64 7.46 -13.36
C HIS A 213 -28.75 6.98 -14.52
N GLY A 214 -28.81 5.70 -14.88
CA GLY A 214 -28.07 5.12 -16.00
C GLY A 214 -26.57 4.94 -15.75
N ILE A 215 -26.10 5.03 -14.51
CA ILE A 215 -24.69 4.85 -14.14
C ILE A 215 -24.44 3.38 -13.83
N GLN A 216 -23.63 2.72 -14.65
CA GLN A 216 -23.19 1.36 -14.37
C GLN A 216 -22.06 1.37 -13.34
N ALA A 217 -22.30 0.82 -12.15
CA ALA A 217 -21.29 0.82 -11.10
C ALA A 217 -21.24 -0.50 -10.33
N GLN A 218 -20.03 -0.90 -9.95
CA GLN A 218 -19.84 -1.95 -8.95
C GLN A 218 -19.70 -1.30 -7.58
N VAL A 219 -20.61 -1.64 -6.66
CA VAL A 219 -20.61 -1.13 -5.28
C VAL A 219 -20.20 -2.24 -4.32
N ALA A 220 -19.13 -2.01 -3.57
CA ALA A 220 -18.60 -2.94 -2.58
C ALA A 220 -18.53 -2.28 -1.20
N GLY A 221 -18.88 -3.05 -0.16
CA GLY A 221 -18.62 -2.65 1.22
C GLY A 221 -17.12 -2.58 1.49
N ARG A 222 -16.68 -1.54 2.18
CA ARG A 222 -15.32 -1.40 2.68
C ARG A 222 -15.36 -1.31 4.19
N THR A 223 -14.66 -2.23 4.83
CA THR A 223 -14.39 -2.20 6.26
C THR A 223 -12.92 -1.87 6.47
N LYS A 224 -12.59 -1.20 7.57
CA LYS A 224 -11.19 -0.95 7.92
C LYS A 224 -10.57 -2.17 8.59
N GLY A 225 -9.29 -2.43 8.27
CA GLY A 225 -8.47 -3.41 8.99
C GLY A 225 -8.27 -3.03 10.45
N LEU A 226 -8.00 -4.03 11.29
CA LEU A 226 -7.94 -3.87 12.74
C LEU A 226 -6.81 -2.93 13.18
N TYR A 227 -5.64 -3.03 12.54
CA TYR A 227 -4.50 -2.16 12.84
C TYR A 227 -4.79 -0.69 12.52
N SER A 228 -5.50 -0.44 11.41
CA SER A 228 -5.93 0.92 11.04
C SER A 228 -6.93 1.51 12.04
N VAL A 229 -7.81 0.69 12.61
CA VAL A 229 -8.71 1.10 13.71
C VAL A 229 -7.90 1.39 14.97
N TYR A 230 -7.01 0.47 15.37
CA TYR A 230 -6.13 0.63 16.52
C TYR A 230 -5.33 1.94 16.45
N ARG A 231 -4.63 2.21 15.34
CA ARG A 231 -3.87 3.45 15.15
C ARG A 231 -4.73 4.71 15.29
N LYS A 232 -5.96 4.69 14.79
CA LYS A 232 -6.87 5.83 14.91
C LYS A 232 -7.33 6.04 16.34
N MET A 233 -7.66 4.97 17.05
CA MET A 233 -7.99 5.02 18.47
C MET A 233 -6.84 5.63 19.28
N THR A 234 -5.61 5.16 19.06
CA THR A 234 -4.43 5.68 19.76
C THR A 234 -4.19 7.16 19.44
N ARG A 235 -4.32 7.57 18.17
CA ARG A 235 -4.08 8.95 17.73
C ARG A 235 -5.14 9.93 18.23
N LEU A 236 -6.42 9.53 18.15
CA LEU A 236 -7.55 10.37 18.53
C LEU A 236 -7.92 10.24 20.01
N GLN A 237 -7.26 9.32 20.72
CA GLN A 237 -7.57 8.94 22.10
C GLN A 237 -9.07 8.64 22.31
N CYS A 238 -9.68 8.01 21.31
CA CYS A 238 -11.11 7.68 21.30
C CYS A 238 -11.34 6.17 21.44
N PRO A 239 -12.47 5.75 22.00
CA PRO A 239 -12.83 4.33 22.05
C PRO A 239 -13.14 3.80 20.62
N PRO A 240 -13.03 2.48 20.37
CA PRO A 240 -13.23 1.89 19.04
C PRO A 240 -14.60 2.20 18.43
N GLU A 241 -15.61 2.37 19.27
CA GLU A 241 -16.99 2.66 18.88
C GLU A 241 -17.12 4.03 18.19
N GLU A 242 -16.24 4.98 18.54
CA GLU A 242 -16.21 6.37 18.06
C GLU A 242 -15.39 6.58 16.79
N VAL A 243 -14.72 5.53 16.26
CA VAL A 243 -14.00 5.63 14.99
C VAL A 243 -15.03 5.76 13.84
N LEU A 244 -15.29 7.01 13.44
CA LEU A 244 -16.39 7.42 12.56
C LEU A 244 -16.32 6.83 11.15
N ASP A 245 -15.13 6.54 10.62
CA ASP A 245 -14.93 6.07 9.24
C ASP A 245 -14.62 4.57 9.15
N ARG A 246 -15.25 3.77 10.02
CA ARG A 246 -15.12 2.30 9.98
C ARG A 246 -15.90 1.67 8.82
N VAL A 247 -16.96 2.35 8.38
CA VAL A 247 -17.91 1.89 7.37
C VAL A 247 -17.82 2.78 6.14
N GLY A 248 -17.59 2.18 4.99
CA GLY A 248 -17.62 2.91 3.73
C GLY A 248 -18.11 2.06 2.57
N LEU A 249 -18.49 2.74 1.49
CA LEU A 249 -18.82 2.13 0.22
C LEU A 249 -17.79 2.53 -0.82
N ARG A 250 -17.28 1.53 -1.52
CA ARG A 250 -16.43 1.70 -2.69
C ARG A 250 -17.30 1.55 -3.93
N ILE A 251 -17.29 2.58 -4.77
CA ILE A 251 -18.06 2.66 -6.00
C ILE A 251 -17.07 2.70 -7.16
N ILE A 252 -17.13 1.67 -8.00
CA ILE A 252 -16.24 1.52 -9.15
C ILE A 252 -17.06 1.78 -10.41
N VAL A 253 -16.68 2.81 -11.16
CA VAL A 253 -17.35 3.24 -12.39
C VAL A 253 -16.44 3.07 -13.62
N PRO A 254 -16.99 3.08 -14.84
CA PRO A 254 -16.21 2.95 -16.06
C PRO A 254 -15.26 4.12 -16.33
N SER A 255 -15.69 5.37 -16.08
CA SER A 255 -14.98 6.59 -16.50
C SER A 255 -14.76 7.61 -15.39
N VAL A 256 -13.87 8.59 -15.63
CA VAL A 256 -13.58 9.66 -14.66
C VAL A 256 -14.76 10.63 -14.58
N GLU A 257 -15.42 10.89 -15.70
CA GLU A 257 -16.63 11.69 -15.81
C GLU A 257 -17.73 11.10 -14.93
N GLU A 258 -17.92 9.77 -14.97
CA GLU A 258 -18.87 9.07 -14.10
C GLU A 258 -18.46 9.10 -12.62
N CYS A 259 -17.18 9.25 -12.28
CA CYS A 259 -16.78 9.44 -10.89
C CYS A 259 -17.39 10.73 -10.33
N TYR A 260 -17.26 11.83 -11.08
CA TYR A 260 -17.80 13.13 -10.67
C TYR A 260 -19.33 13.19 -10.76
N ALA A 261 -19.93 12.55 -11.76
CA ALA A 261 -21.40 12.42 -11.84
C ALA A 261 -21.95 11.65 -10.64
N THR A 262 -21.30 10.55 -10.27
CA THR A 262 -21.64 9.76 -9.08
C THR A 262 -21.50 10.59 -7.80
N LEU A 263 -20.42 11.39 -7.67
CA LEU A 263 -20.22 12.28 -6.53
C LEU A 263 -21.38 13.27 -6.39
N GLY A 264 -21.73 13.96 -7.48
CA GLY A 264 -22.83 14.93 -7.49
C GLY A 264 -24.18 14.29 -7.17
N LEU A 265 -24.43 13.08 -7.68
CA LEU A 265 -25.64 12.32 -7.36
C LEU A 265 -25.68 11.97 -5.87
N LEU A 266 -24.58 11.44 -5.31
CA LEU A 266 -24.51 11.13 -3.88
C LEU A 266 -24.71 12.37 -3.02
N HIS A 267 -24.12 13.51 -3.34
CA HIS A 267 -24.30 14.76 -2.57
C HIS A 267 -25.70 15.37 -2.69
N THR A 268 -26.48 14.98 -3.70
CA THR A 268 -27.90 15.35 -3.81
C THR A 268 -28.78 14.56 -2.85
N HIS A 269 -28.40 13.30 -2.56
CA HIS A 269 -29.17 12.39 -1.71
C HIS A 269 -28.65 12.29 -0.27
N PHE A 270 -27.36 12.53 -0.07
CA PHE A 270 -26.67 12.43 1.22
C PHE A 270 -25.98 13.74 1.53
N ARG A 271 -26.23 14.29 2.73
CA ARG A 271 -25.61 15.54 3.15
C ARG A 271 -24.10 15.31 3.41
N PRO A 272 -23.18 15.96 2.67
CA PRO A 272 -21.76 15.81 2.91
C PRO A 272 -21.34 16.52 4.21
N ILE A 273 -20.32 15.97 4.87
CA ILE A 273 -19.67 16.60 6.02
C ILE A 273 -18.60 17.58 5.50
N PRO A 274 -18.68 18.88 5.84
CA PRO A 274 -17.69 19.86 5.39
C PRO A 274 -16.25 19.47 5.75
N GLY A 275 -15.31 19.69 4.84
CA GLY A 275 -13.89 19.41 5.05
C GLY A 275 -13.50 17.92 4.97
N THR A 276 -14.40 17.04 4.51
CA THR A 276 -14.11 15.60 4.35
C THR A 276 -14.05 15.13 2.90
N PHE A 277 -14.14 16.07 1.96
CA PHE A 277 -14.03 15.79 0.53
C PHE A 277 -12.56 15.90 0.10
N ASP A 278 -12.02 14.82 -0.45
CA ASP A 278 -10.70 14.80 -1.07
C ASP A 278 -10.81 14.36 -2.53
N ASP A 279 -10.25 15.17 -3.44
CA ASP A 279 -10.12 14.82 -4.85
C ASP A 279 -8.73 14.27 -5.17
N TYR A 280 -8.52 12.97 -4.91
CA TYR A 280 -7.28 12.30 -5.30
C TYR A 280 -7.24 11.93 -6.79
N ILE A 281 -8.28 12.20 -7.59
CA ILE A 281 -8.21 12.05 -9.04
C ILE A 281 -7.41 13.21 -9.62
N ALA A 282 -7.80 14.44 -9.28
CA ALA A 282 -7.10 15.66 -9.67
C ALA A 282 -5.74 15.79 -8.97
N LEU A 283 -5.66 15.38 -7.69
CA LEU A 283 -4.44 15.45 -6.88
C LEU A 283 -4.02 14.07 -6.35
N PRO A 284 -3.45 13.17 -7.19
CA PRO A 284 -3.09 11.81 -6.78
C PRO A 284 -2.10 11.76 -5.61
N LYS A 285 -2.18 10.77 -4.72
CA LYS A 285 -1.19 10.65 -3.62
C LYS A 285 0.21 10.35 -4.15
N GLY A 286 1.23 10.49 -3.29
CA GLY A 286 2.63 10.28 -3.68
C GLY A 286 2.90 8.89 -4.27
N ASN A 287 2.13 7.88 -3.86
CA ASN A 287 2.18 6.50 -4.35
C ASN A 287 1.35 6.25 -5.63
N GLY A 288 0.70 7.27 -6.19
CA GLY A 288 -0.13 7.16 -7.39
C GLY A 288 -1.61 6.84 -7.11
N TYR A 289 -2.02 6.76 -5.85
CA TYR A 289 -3.41 6.50 -5.48
C TYR A 289 -4.36 7.58 -6.02
N ARG A 290 -5.45 7.13 -6.68
CA ARG A 290 -6.51 7.97 -7.25
C ARG A 290 -7.90 7.48 -6.82
N SER A 291 -8.72 8.39 -6.31
CA SER A 291 -10.13 8.17 -5.91
C SER A 291 -10.73 9.50 -5.44
N LEU A 292 -12.04 9.69 -5.57
CA LEU A 292 -12.78 10.72 -4.83
C LEU A 292 -13.20 10.17 -3.48
N HIS A 293 -12.92 10.89 -2.39
CA HIS A 293 -13.36 10.52 -1.04
C HIS A 293 -14.34 11.57 -0.54
N THR A 294 -15.42 11.15 0.11
CA THR A 294 -16.34 12.06 0.79
C THR A 294 -17.01 11.35 1.95
N CYS A 295 -17.09 12.00 3.10
CA CYS A 295 -17.91 11.51 4.21
C CYS A 295 -19.25 12.22 4.21
N VAL A 296 -20.31 11.46 4.44
CA VAL A 296 -21.67 11.99 4.60
C VAL A 296 -22.18 11.77 6.01
N TYR A 297 -23.11 12.62 6.43
CA TYR A 297 -23.76 12.46 7.73
C TYR A 297 -24.50 11.11 7.81
N PRO A 298 -24.66 10.56 9.03
CA PRO A 298 -25.48 9.38 9.26
C PRO A 298 -26.87 9.54 8.62
N VAL A 299 -27.37 8.47 8.00
CA VAL A 299 -28.75 8.41 7.49
C VAL A 299 -29.59 7.85 8.63
N PRO A 300 -30.39 8.66 9.37
CA PRO A 300 -30.94 8.26 10.68
C PRO A 300 -31.72 6.93 10.67
N ASP A 301 -32.34 6.59 9.54
CA ASP A 301 -33.12 5.36 9.34
C ASP A 301 -32.30 4.13 8.91
N ILE A 302 -31.00 4.30 8.62
CA ILE A 302 -30.13 3.25 8.04
C ILE A 302 -28.81 3.11 8.81
N SER A 303 -28.19 4.22 9.24
CA SER A 303 -26.92 4.23 9.96
C SER A 303 -26.89 5.40 10.94
N HIS A 304 -26.48 5.14 12.18
CA HIS A 304 -26.20 6.17 13.18
C HIS A 304 -24.77 6.72 13.08
N LYS A 305 -23.97 6.24 12.12
CA LYS A 305 -22.57 6.65 11.90
C LYS A 305 -22.37 7.30 10.53
N PRO A 306 -21.40 8.22 10.41
CA PRO A 306 -20.98 8.75 9.11
C PRO A 306 -20.59 7.62 8.16
N VAL A 307 -20.84 7.82 6.87
CA VAL A 307 -20.49 6.84 5.82
C VAL A 307 -19.48 7.49 4.89
N GLU A 308 -18.37 6.80 4.67
CA GLU A 308 -17.36 7.21 3.69
C GLU A 308 -17.71 6.62 2.31
N PHE A 309 -17.81 7.48 1.29
CA PHE A 309 -17.87 7.05 -0.10
C PHE A 309 -16.52 7.20 -0.78
N GLN A 310 -16.12 6.17 -1.52
CA GLN A 310 -14.91 6.17 -2.34
C GLN A 310 -15.26 5.83 -3.77
N ILE A 311 -15.08 6.79 -4.66
CA ILE A 311 -15.48 6.68 -6.06
C ILE A 311 -14.24 6.67 -6.92
N ARG A 312 -14.10 5.69 -7.81
CA ARG A 312 -12.94 5.56 -8.68
C ARG A 312 -13.24 4.70 -9.90
N THR A 313 -12.38 4.74 -10.90
CA THR A 313 -12.52 3.85 -12.05
C THR A 313 -12.01 2.44 -11.77
N ALA A 314 -12.33 1.49 -12.65
CA ALA A 314 -11.78 0.13 -12.55
C ALA A 314 -10.24 0.10 -12.68
N GLU A 315 -9.65 0.98 -13.47
CA GLU A 315 -8.18 1.13 -13.57
C GLU A 315 -7.61 1.66 -12.26
N MET A 316 -8.15 2.77 -11.74
CA MET A 316 -7.73 3.35 -10.46
C MET A 316 -7.90 2.36 -9.30
N HIS A 317 -8.94 1.52 -9.35
CA HIS A 317 -9.12 0.44 -8.39
C HIS A 317 -7.96 -0.55 -8.45
N ARG A 318 -7.62 -1.07 -9.64
CA ARG A 318 -6.49 -2.02 -9.80
C ARG A 318 -5.16 -1.41 -9.33
N GLU A 319 -4.89 -0.15 -9.69
CA GLU A 319 -3.69 0.56 -9.26
C GLU A 319 -3.64 0.74 -7.73
N ALA A 320 -4.78 1.02 -7.10
CA ALA A 320 -4.83 1.20 -5.65
C ALA A 320 -4.72 -0.10 -4.84
N GLU A 321 -5.13 -1.24 -5.39
CA GLU A 321 -5.00 -2.54 -4.71
C GLU A 321 -3.60 -3.15 -4.93
N PHE A 322 -3.14 -3.17 -6.18
CA PHE A 322 -1.93 -3.93 -6.57
C PHE A 322 -0.71 -3.04 -6.86
N GLY A 323 -0.88 -1.71 -6.90
CA GLY A 323 0.23 -0.78 -7.08
C GLY A 323 1.05 -1.07 -8.32
N VAL A 324 2.36 -1.17 -8.13
CA VAL A 324 3.28 -1.45 -9.24
C VAL A 324 3.02 -2.78 -9.95
N ALA A 325 2.49 -3.79 -9.25
CA ALA A 325 2.22 -5.08 -9.87
C ALA A 325 1.07 -5.00 -10.91
N ALA A 326 0.13 -4.06 -10.75
CA ALA A 326 -0.88 -3.80 -11.78
C ALA A 326 -0.27 -3.34 -13.12
N HIS A 327 0.87 -2.63 -13.08
CA HIS A 327 1.47 -2.09 -14.30
C HIS A 327 2.14 -3.17 -15.15
N TRP A 328 2.63 -4.26 -14.56
CA TRP A 328 3.28 -5.35 -15.29
C TRP A 328 2.33 -6.13 -16.21
N ARG A 329 1.02 -6.15 -15.93
CA ARG A 329 0.05 -6.97 -16.66
C ARG A 329 -0.88 -6.20 -17.60
N TYR A 330 -1.06 -4.90 -17.39
CA TYR A 330 -2.18 -4.17 -18.01
C TYR A 330 -1.81 -2.93 -18.83
N LYS A 331 -0.62 -2.35 -18.67
CA LYS A 331 -0.22 -1.14 -19.41
C LYS A 331 0.69 -1.47 -20.60
N SER A 332 0.71 -0.57 -21.59
CA SER A 332 1.70 -0.64 -22.67
C SER A 332 3.12 -0.62 -22.08
N ALA A 333 4.09 -1.18 -22.80
CA ALA A 333 5.47 -1.26 -22.32
C ALA A 333 6.02 0.11 -21.87
N GLU A 334 5.68 1.18 -22.58
CA GLU A 334 6.11 2.55 -22.32
C GLU A 334 5.52 3.14 -21.02
N GLU A 335 4.22 2.94 -20.78
CA GLU A 335 3.55 3.46 -19.58
C GLU A 335 3.92 2.67 -18.32
N ALA A 336 4.05 1.34 -18.45
CA ALA A 336 4.54 0.48 -17.38
C ALA A 336 5.97 0.87 -16.97
N GLN A 337 6.81 1.21 -17.95
CA GLN A 337 8.17 1.68 -17.75
C GLN A 337 8.22 3.05 -17.07
N ALA A 338 7.40 4.02 -17.50
CA ALA A 338 7.39 5.36 -16.92
C ALA A 338 6.97 5.39 -15.44
N VAL A 339 5.96 4.59 -15.06
CA VAL A 339 5.59 4.42 -13.66
C VAL A 339 6.72 3.73 -12.93
N GLY A 340 7.12 2.52 -13.35
CA GLY A 340 8.19 1.74 -12.72
C GLY A 340 9.47 2.53 -12.49
N ASP A 341 9.86 3.39 -13.43
CA ASP A 341 11.01 4.28 -13.33
C ASP A 341 10.87 5.31 -12.19
N ARG A 342 9.66 5.81 -11.91
CA ARG A 342 9.39 6.72 -10.79
C ARG A 342 9.57 6.01 -9.45
N GLN A 343 8.99 4.82 -9.25
CA GLN A 343 9.21 4.06 -8.01
C GLN A 343 10.66 3.62 -7.89
N LEU A 344 11.30 3.23 -8.99
CA LEU A 344 12.70 2.82 -9.01
C LEU A 344 13.65 3.98 -8.67
N ARG A 345 13.42 5.19 -9.22
CA ARG A 345 14.15 6.40 -8.83
C ARG A 345 13.96 6.72 -7.35
N TRP A 346 12.80 6.44 -6.78
CA TRP A 346 12.58 6.60 -5.33
C TRP A 346 13.37 5.54 -4.54
N LEU A 347 13.31 4.26 -4.92
CA LEU A 347 14.09 3.19 -4.28
C LEU A 347 15.60 3.44 -4.34
N ARG A 348 16.12 3.87 -5.50
CA ARG A 348 17.55 4.23 -5.66
C ARG A 348 17.95 5.37 -4.74
N ARG A 349 17.10 6.39 -4.57
CA ARG A 349 17.34 7.48 -3.61
C ARG A 349 17.30 6.97 -2.17
N LEU A 350 16.38 6.07 -1.84
CA LEU A 350 16.29 5.44 -0.53
C LEU A 350 17.55 4.62 -0.23
N LEU A 351 18.05 3.84 -1.20
CA LEU A 351 19.30 3.08 -1.11
C LEU A 351 20.52 3.98 -0.93
N ALA A 352 20.61 5.08 -1.68
CA ALA A 352 21.71 6.04 -1.52
C ALA A 352 21.74 6.61 -0.10
N ARG A 353 20.56 6.91 0.47
CA ARG A 353 20.43 7.40 1.85
C ARG A 353 20.71 6.33 2.91
N ARG A 354 20.35 5.07 2.66
CA ARG A 354 20.77 3.93 3.50
C ARG A 354 22.30 3.90 3.65
N LYS A 355 23.05 4.14 2.57
CA LYS A 355 24.53 4.18 2.62
C LYS A 355 25.09 5.34 3.45
N GLN A 356 24.29 6.37 3.71
CA GLN A 356 24.68 7.58 4.44
C GLN A 356 24.23 7.56 5.91
N ALA A 357 23.22 6.76 6.26
CA ALA A 357 22.70 6.67 7.62
C ALA A 357 23.69 5.95 8.54
N ALA A 358 23.89 6.48 9.75
CA ALA A 358 24.79 5.89 10.74
C ALA A 358 24.15 4.68 11.43
N THR A 359 22.80 4.67 11.55
CA THR A 359 22.06 3.58 12.19
C THR A 359 20.80 3.18 11.42
N PRO A 360 20.30 1.93 11.58
CA PRO A 360 19.03 1.51 11.01
C PRO A 360 17.81 2.28 11.53
N ASP A 361 17.81 2.71 12.79
CA ASP A 361 16.72 3.50 13.35
C ASP A 361 16.67 4.90 12.73
N GLU A 362 17.81 5.53 12.49
CA GLU A 362 17.90 6.80 11.77
C GLU A 362 17.37 6.66 10.33
N PHE A 363 17.73 5.57 9.65
CA PHE A 363 17.21 5.26 8.33
C PHE A 363 15.68 5.06 8.33
N ILE A 364 15.13 4.30 9.29
CA ILE A 364 13.69 4.08 9.43
C ILE A 364 12.96 5.39 9.72
N ALA A 365 13.47 6.21 10.63
CA ALA A 365 12.89 7.53 10.93
C ALA A 365 12.86 8.41 9.68
N HIS A 366 13.92 8.36 8.86
CA HIS A 366 13.97 9.08 7.61
C HIS A 366 12.98 8.57 6.57
N LEU A 367 12.87 7.25 6.42
CA LEU A 367 11.87 6.58 5.57
C LEU A 367 10.46 7.02 5.96
N HIS A 368 10.16 7.05 7.27
CA HIS A 368 8.85 7.44 7.80
C HIS A 368 8.51 8.88 7.45
N ARG A 369 9.43 9.84 7.66
CA ARG A 369 9.24 11.24 7.23
C ARG A 369 8.91 11.34 5.74
N GLN A 370 9.63 10.59 4.90
CA GLN A 370 9.39 10.65 3.45
C GLN A 370 8.05 10.08 2.97
N ILE A 371 7.48 9.14 3.72
CA ILE A 371 6.27 8.38 3.36
C ILE A 371 5.02 8.95 4.02
N PHE A 372 5.12 9.36 5.29
CA PHE A 372 3.98 9.73 6.13
C PHE A 372 3.84 11.22 6.40
N ASP A 373 4.77 12.08 5.97
CA ASP A 373 4.51 13.52 6.03
C ASP A 373 3.34 13.82 5.10
N ASP A 374 2.19 14.18 5.71
CA ASP A 374 1.08 14.85 5.05
C ASP A 374 1.71 16.00 4.27
N ARG A 375 1.65 15.90 2.94
CA ARG A 375 2.32 16.91 2.14
C ARG A 375 1.37 18.08 1.97
N LEU A 376 1.79 19.22 2.48
CA LEU A 376 1.24 20.49 2.09
C LEU A 376 1.39 20.63 0.58
N VAL A 377 0.29 20.86 -0.13
CA VAL A 377 0.30 21.19 -1.55
C VAL A 377 0.22 22.71 -1.66
N VAL A 378 1.24 23.29 -2.26
CA VAL A 378 1.30 24.72 -2.54
C VAL A 378 1.53 24.94 -4.03
N PHE A 379 1.17 26.09 -4.58
CA PHE A 379 1.22 26.36 -6.01
C PHE A 379 2.33 27.34 -6.33
N ASP A 380 3.24 26.99 -7.24
CA ASP A 380 4.25 27.91 -7.75
C ASP A 380 3.66 28.77 -8.88
N GLU A 381 3.36 30.03 -8.56
CA GLU A 381 2.82 31.02 -9.51
C GLU A 381 3.81 31.30 -10.66
N GLY A 382 5.12 31.17 -10.43
CA GLY A 382 6.15 31.37 -11.44
C GLY A 382 6.26 30.23 -12.46
N ALA A 383 5.64 29.08 -12.19
CA ALA A 383 5.67 27.88 -13.03
C ALA A 383 4.27 27.46 -13.51
N ASP A 384 3.42 28.43 -13.90
CA ASP A 384 2.03 28.23 -14.34
C ASP A 384 1.10 27.62 -13.26
N GLY A 385 1.36 27.89 -11.98
CA GLY A 385 0.56 27.35 -10.88
C GLY A 385 0.80 25.86 -10.65
N ARG A 386 2.00 25.36 -10.94
CA ARG A 386 2.34 23.95 -10.70
C ARG A 386 2.29 23.61 -9.21
N PRO A 387 1.66 22.50 -8.80
CA PRO A 387 1.63 22.07 -7.42
C PRO A 387 3.00 21.55 -6.97
N VAL A 388 3.52 22.13 -5.90
CA VAL A 388 4.72 21.73 -5.16
C VAL A 388 4.29 21.08 -3.85
N ARG A 389 4.95 19.99 -3.47
CA ARG A 389 4.61 19.21 -2.26
C ARG A 389 5.69 19.31 -1.22
N LEU A 390 5.37 19.97 -0.11
CA LEU A 390 6.28 20.16 1.03
C LEU A 390 5.79 19.36 2.24
N PRO A 391 6.65 19.04 3.22
CA PRO A 391 6.22 18.43 4.48
C PRO A 391 5.14 19.25 5.21
N ALA A 392 4.32 18.61 6.04
CA ALA A 392 3.37 19.31 6.91
C ALA A 392 4.11 20.29 7.83
N GLY A 393 3.59 21.51 7.96
CA GLY A 393 4.25 22.57 8.72
C GLY A 393 5.48 23.17 8.03
N ALA A 394 5.69 22.88 6.74
CA ALA A 394 6.70 23.54 5.93
C ALA A 394 6.52 25.07 5.95
N THR A 395 7.64 25.75 5.92
CA THR A 395 7.75 27.20 5.92
C THR A 395 8.07 27.72 4.53
N VAL A 396 8.00 29.04 4.35
CA VAL A 396 8.49 29.72 3.14
C VAL A 396 9.95 29.34 2.83
N GLN A 397 10.79 29.14 3.85
CA GLN A 397 12.17 28.68 3.66
C GLN A 397 12.25 27.28 3.03
N ASP A 398 11.41 26.35 3.47
CA ASP A 398 11.37 24.99 2.92
C ASP A 398 10.97 24.98 1.43
N PHE A 399 10.13 25.95 1.01
CA PHE A 399 9.79 26.17 -0.40
C PHE A 399 10.97 26.73 -1.20
N LEU A 400 11.71 27.70 -0.63
CA LEU A 400 12.92 28.27 -1.25
C LEU A 400 14.00 27.19 -1.47
N ASP A 401 14.27 26.38 -0.43
CA ASP A 401 15.25 25.28 -0.50
C ASP A 401 14.86 24.23 -1.55
N HIS A 402 13.56 24.06 -1.81
CA HIS A 402 13.04 23.12 -2.80
C HIS A 402 13.28 23.57 -4.25
N LEU A 403 13.21 24.87 -4.54
CA LEU A 403 13.22 25.42 -5.90
C LEU A 403 14.53 26.13 -6.27
N ALA A 404 15.19 26.77 -5.31
CA ALA A 404 16.36 27.63 -5.54
C ALA A 404 17.45 27.36 -4.50
N PRO A 405 18.22 26.26 -4.62
CA PRO A 405 19.27 25.91 -3.66
C PRO A 405 20.50 26.85 -3.65
N ASN A 406 20.51 27.89 -4.50
CA ASN A 406 21.66 28.75 -4.73
C ASN A 406 21.46 30.17 -4.16
N GLY A 407 21.42 30.31 -2.84
CA GLY A 407 21.87 31.48 -2.05
C GLY A 407 21.56 32.93 -2.50
N GLN A 408 20.62 33.16 -3.40
CA GLN A 408 20.18 34.50 -3.80
C GLN A 408 19.17 35.03 -2.79
N GLU A 409 19.21 36.34 -2.51
CA GLU A 409 18.16 37.00 -1.74
C GLU A 409 16.85 37.00 -2.55
N VAL A 410 15.92 36.13 -2.16
CA VAL A 410 14.62 35.96 -2.80
C VAL A 410 13.54 36.20 -1.76
N SER A 411 12.62 37.12 -2.04
CA SER A 411 11.40 37.28 -1.26
C SER A 411 10.28 36.43 -1.84
N VAL A 412 9.43 35.87 -0.99
CA VAL A 412 8.29 35.04 -1.42
C VAL A 412 6.98 35.72 -1.06
N LEU A 413 6.11 35.86 -2.05
CA LEU A 413 4.72 36.25 -1.85
C LEU A 413 3.89 34.99 -1.65
N VAL A 414 3.11 34.94 -0.57
CA VAL A 414 2.13 33.88 -0.30
C VAL A 414 0.74 34.48 -0.50
N ASN A 415 -0.02 33.95 -1.46
CA ASN A 415 -1.32 34.47 -1.90
C ASN A 415 -1.26 35.97 -2.23
N GLY A 416 -0.20 36.39 -2.92
CA GLY A 416 0.04 37.79 -3.29
C GLY A 416 0.53 38.72 -2.18
N THR A 417 0.77 38.20 -0.95
CA THR A 417 1.26 39.00 0.19
C THR A 417 2.67 38.57 0.61
N PRO A 418 3.63 39.50 0.83
CA PRO A 418 4.97 39.13 1.30
C PRO A 418 4.91 38.47 2.67
N ARG A 419 5.56 37.31 2.81
CA ARG A 419 5.68 36.60 4.10
C ARG A 419 7.15 36.36 4.45
N PRO A 420 7.49 36.36 5.75
CA PRO A 420 8.84 36.04 6.20
C PRO A 420 9.16 34.55 5.97
N ALA A 421 10.45 34.21 5.97
CA ALA A 421 10.94 32.86 5.67
C ALA A 421 10.42 31.78 6.63
N ASP A 422 10.14 32.14 7.89
CA ASP A 422 9.60 31.27 8.93
C ASP A 422 8.08 31.13 8.90
N TYR A 423 7.39 31.81 7.97
CA TYR A 423 5.93 31.73 7.86
C TYR A 423 5.49 30.30 7.54
N PRO A 424 4.62 29.70 8.36
CA PRO A 424 4.10 28.35 8.11
C PRO A 424 3.11 28.40 6.95
N LEU A 425 3.40 27.61 5.92
CA LEU A 425 2.57 27.51 4.73
C LEU A 425 1.32 26.66 4.98
N GLN A 426 0.26 26.99 4.24
CA GLN A 426 -1.04 26.31 4.28
C GLN A 426 -1.33 25.60 2.96
N ASP A 427 -2.18 24.57 3.03
CA ASP A 427 -2.57 23.81 1.85
C ASP A 427 -3.36 24.73 0.90
N GLY A 428 -2.96 24.74 -0.36
CA GLY A 428 -3.51 25.61 -1.40
C GLY A 428 -2.89 26.99 -1.51
N ASP A 429 -1.85 27.33 -0.73
CA ASP A 429 -1.14 28.60 -0.85
C ASP A 429 -0.48 28.76 -2.23
N TYR A 430 -0.63 29.93 -2.85
CA TYR A 430 0.08 30.33 -4.06
C TYR A 430 1.34 31.08 -3.69
N LEU A 431 2.51 30.57 -4.08
CA LEU A 431 3.79 31.19 -3.82
C LEU A 431 4.39 31.75 -5.10
N ARG A 432 4.87 32.99 -5.03
CA ARG A 432 5.63 33.65 -6.10
C ARG A 432 7.00 34.05 -5.60
N LEU A 433 8.04 33.62 -6.31
CA LEU A 433 9.41 34.07 -6.08
C LEU A 433 9.61 35.46 -6.68
N GLU A 434 10.02 36.41 -5.85
CA GLU A 434 10.49 37.73 -6.28
C GLU A 434 11.98 37.83 -6.00
N TYR A 435 12.76 37.79 -7.07
CA TYR A 435 14.21 38.00 -7.04
C TYR A 435 14.47 39.49 -6.88
N ALA A 436 15.35 39.86 -5.93
CA ALA A 436 15.87 41.21 -5.88
C ALA A 436 16.55 41.54 -7.22
N ARG A 437 16.17 42.67 -7.84
CA ARG A 437 16.75 43.15 -9.10
C ARG A 437 18.15 43.68 -8.93
#